data_AF-A0A0G0ERT4-F1
#
_entry.id   AF-A0A0G0ERT4-F1
#
_cell.length_a   1.000
_cell.length_b   1.000
_cell.length_c   1.000
_cell.angle_alpha   90.00
_cell.angle_beta   90.00
_cell.angle_gamma   90.00
#
_symmetry.space_group_name_H-M   'P 1'
#
loop_
_entity.id
_entity.type
_entity.pdbx_description
1 polymer ?
#
loop_
_entity_poly.entity_id
_entity_poly.type
_entity_poly.pdbx_seq_one_letter_code
_entity_poly.pdbx_strand_id
1 'polypeptide(L)'
;MSDMWGKSRISEFMRKLLTAYSKYFNLKYNRSGGLFEGPFKSILVSEDVQAKYLFSYIHLNPIKLIDSKWKKNGIKNKKTVLDFLATYKWSSYLDHKRNHRKESIIIQLPDFPEYFQDVDDFDQEILDWINFPPNSPHV
;
A
#
# COMPACT_ATOMS: atom_id res chain seq x y z
N MET A 1 15.74 30.44 16.93
CA MET A 1 14.79 30.28 15.79
C MET A 1 15.30 29.21 14.81
N SER A 2 15.74 28.07 15.33
CA SER A 2 16.17 26.86 14.60
C SER A 2 15.97 25.57 15.43
N ASP A 3 15.23 25.68 16.53
CA ASP A 3 15.29 24.77 17.68
C ASP A 3 13.90 24.30 18.14
N MET A 4 12.87 24.42 17.28
CA MET A 4 11.47 24.15 17.63
C MET A 4 10.79 23.02 16.83
N TRP A 5 11.56 22.03 16.36
CA TRP A 5 10.99 20.80 15.78
C TRP A 5 11.82 19.59 16.20
N GLY A 6 11.35 18.86 17.21
CA GLY A 6 11.89 17.55 17.53
C GLY A 6 11.87 16.68 16.26
N LYS A 7 12.97 15.99 15.97
CA LYS A 7 13.08 15.08 14.82
C LYS A 7 11.87 14.14 14.81
N SER A 8 11.07 14.22 13.74
CA SER A 8 9.92 13.33 13.55
C SER A 8 10.41 11.88 13.57
N ARG A 9 9.85 11.05 14.46
CA ARG A 9 10.26 9.65 14.64
C ARG A 9 10.15 8.86 13.33
N ILE A 10 9.15 9.18 12.49
CA ILE A 10 9.00 8.56 11.17
C ILE A 10 10.12 8.98 10.21
N SER A 11 10.57 10.24 10.24
CA SER A 11 11.70 10.69 9.41
C SER A 11 13.00 9.98 9.76
N GLU A 12 13.26 9.79 11.04
CA GLU A 12 14.43 9.05 11.52
C GLU A 12 14.36 7.57 11.13
N PHE A 13 13.19 6.95 11.27
CA PHE A 13 12.93 5.58 10.83
C PHE A 13 13.16 5.42 9.32
N MET A 14 12.51 6.25 8.50
CA MET A 14 12.61 6.20 7.05
C MET A 14 14.04 6.47 6.57
N ARG A 15 14.76 7.42 7.20
CA ARG A 15 16.18 7.65 6.88
C ARG A 15 17.01 6.39 7.11
N LYS A 16 16.86 5.72 8.25
CA LYS A 16 17.58 4.47 8.56
C LYS A 16 17.22 3.35 7.58
N LEU A 17 15.93 3.11 7.35
CA LEU A 17 15.42 2.07 6.45
C LEU A 17 15.93 2.25 5.02
N LEU A 18 15.71 3.43 4.43
CA LEU A 18 16.08 3.70 3.04
C LEU A 18 17.61 3.71 2.85
N THR A 19 18.36 4.23 3.83
CA THR A 19 19.84 4.20 3.77
C THR A 19 20.37 2.78 3.84
N ALA A 20 19.87 1.96 4.77
CA ALA A 20 20.29 0.58 4.92
C ALA A 20 19.99 -0.23 3.65
N TYR A 21 18.78 -0.08 3.10
CA TYR A 21 18.39 -0.77 1.88
C TYR A 21 19.19 -0.33 0.67
N SER A 22 19.45 0.98 0.49
CA SER A 22 20.29 1.48 -0.61
C SER A 22 21.71 0.93 -0.54
N LYS A 23 22.31 0.89 0.67
CA LYS A 23 23.63 0.30 0.88
C LYS A 23 23.65 -1.19 0.52
N TYR A 24 22.69 -1.95 1.05
CA TYR A 24 22.56 -3.38 0.76
C TYR A 24 22.40 -3.64 -0.75
N PHE A 25 21.50 -2.93 -1.41
CA PHE A 25 21.23 -3.10 -2.85
C PHE A 25 22.47 -2.76 -3.69
N ASN A 26 23.13 -1.64 -3.39
CA ASN A 26 24.34 -1.22 -4.10
C ASN A 26 25.47 -2.24 -3.95
N LEU A 27 25.69 -2.76 -2.75
CA LEU A 27 26.68 -3.81 -2.50
C LEU A 27 26.33 -5.11 -3.24
N LYS A 28 25.06 -5.55 -3.17
CA LYS A 28 24.60 -6.80 -3.80
C LYS A 28 24.73 -6.80 -5.32
N TYR A 29 24.47 -5.65 -5.96
CA TYR A 29 24.44 -5.54 -7.42
C TYR A 29 25.63 -4.77 -8.00
N ASN A 30 26.68 -4.53 -7.20
CA ASN A 30 27.87 -3.76 -7.57
C ASN A 30 27.54 -2.40 -8.23
N ARG A 31 26.58 -1.68 -7.64
CA ARG A 31 26.15 -0.34 -8.07
C ARG A 31 26.69 0.73 -7.13
N SER A 32 26.69 1.98 -7.59
CA SER A 32 26.96 3.16 -6.78
C SER A 32 25.88 4.22 -6.97
N GLY A 33 25.80 5.18 -6.06
CA GLY A 33 24.84 6.29 -6.12
C GLY A 33 23.50 6.02 -5.41
N GLY A 34 22.53 6.91 -5.64
CA GLY A 34 21.20 6.83 -5.05
C GLY A 34 20.36 5.69 -5.66
N LEU A 35 19.57 5.03 -4.81
CA LEU A 35 18.59 4.02 -5.25
C LEU A 35 17.18 4.60 -5.42
N PHE A 36 16.81 5.55 -4.55
CA PHE A 36 15.49 6.18 -4.54
C PHE A 36 15.54 7.51 -5.30
N GLU A 37 14.46 7.86 -6.01
CA GLU A 37 14.37 9.07 -6.83
C GLU A 37 14.27 10.38 -6.02
N GLY A 38 14.01 10.28 -4.71
CA GLY A 38 13.90 11.46 -3.84
C GLY A 38 13.60 11.09 -2.38
N PRO A 39 13.41 12.11 -1.52
CA PRO A 39 13.01 11.89 -0.13
C PRO A 39 11.60 11.29 -0.05
N PHE A 40 11.34 10.54 1.03
CA PHE A 40 9.99 10.07 1.32
C PHE A 40 9.05 11.26 1.57
N LYS A 41 7.76 11.06 1.29
CA LYS A 41 6.70 12.04 1.59
C LYS A 41 5.78 11.44 2.64
N SER A 42 5.18 12.29 3.47
CA SER A 42 4.20 11.90 4.48
C SER A 42 3.04 12.89 4.47
N ILE A 43 1.82 12.36 4.61
CA ILE A 43 0.60 13.14 4.78
C ILE A 43 -0.05 12.64 6.07
N LEU A 44 -0.51 13.57 6.91
CA LEU A 44 -1.29 13.22 8.10
C LEU A 44 -2.69 12.81 7.64
N VAL A 45 -3.11 11.62 8.08
CA VAL A 45 -4.47 11.13 7.87
C VAL A 45 -5.24 11.40 9.16
N SER A 46 -6.26 12.28 9.10
CA SER A 46 -7.05 12.66 10.27
C SER A 46 -8.43 11.99 10.31
N GLU A 47 -8.94 11.54 9.16
CA GLU A 47 -10.29 10.99 9.02
C GLU A 47 -10.26 9.51 8.66
N ASP A 48 -11.14 8.71 9.27
CA ASP A 48 -11.27 7.28 8.98
C ASP A 48 -11.67 7.02 7.52
N VAL A 49 -12.50 7.89 6.93
CA VAL A 49 -12.87 7.79 5.52
C VAL A 49 -11.64 7.90 4.62
N GLN A 50 -10.71 8.81 4.94
CA GLN A 50 -9.46 8.97 4.21
C GLN A 50 -8.54 7.76 4.41
N ALA A 51 -8.45 7.23 5.64
CA ALA A 51 -7.67 6.04 5.95
C ALA A 51 -8.17 4.80 5.20
N LYS A 52 -9.49 4.57 5.20
CA LYS A 52 -10.13 3.46 4.48
C LYS A 52 -9.97 3.60 2.96
N TYR A 53 -10.07 4.81 2.42
CA TYR A 53 -9.73 5.09 1.02
C TYR A 53 -8.28 4.72 0.68
N LEU A 54 -7.32 5.17 1.49
CA LEU A 54 -5.89 4.88 1.28
C LEU A 54 -5.60 3.38 1.34
N PHE A 55 -6.27 2.68 2.25
CA PHE A 55 -6.19 1.22 2.35
C PHE A 55 -6.58 0.56 1.03
N SER A 56 -7.75 0.88 0.48
CA SER A 56 -8.21 0.33 -0.80
C SER A 56 -7.31 0.75 -1.96
N TYR A 57 -6.87 2.01 -1.99
CA TYR A 57 -5.92 2.52 -2.99
C TYR A 57 -4.62 1.71 -3.02
N ILE A 58 -4.01 1.43 -1.85
CA ILE A 58 -2.76 0.68 -1.74
C ILE A 58 -2.95 -0.75 -2.27
N HIS A 59 -4.03 -1.41 -1.85
CA HIS A 59 -4.31 -2.80 -2.22
C HIS A 59 -4.69 -2.99 -3.69
N LEU A 60 -5.28 -1.98 -4.33
CA LEU A 60 -5.66 -2.01 -5.74
C LEU A 60 -4.57 -1.50 -6.69
N ASN A 61 -3.56 -0.77 -6.19
CA ASN A 61 -2.46 -0.25 -7.01
C ASN A 61 -1.72 -1.34 -7.85
N PRO A 62 -1.52 -2.59 -7.36
CA PRO A 62 -0.93 -3.67 -8.15
C PRO A 62 -1.67 -4.00 -9.45
N ILE A 63 -2.96 -3.66 -9.58
CA ILE A 63 -3.73 -3.88 -10.82
C ILE A 63 -3.05 -3.23 -12.03
N LYS A 64 -2.30 -2.13 -11.83
CA LYS A 64 -1.55 -1.47 -12.91
C LYS A 64 -0.59 -2.41 -13.65
N LEU A 65 -0.16 -3.49 -13.02
CA LEU A 65 0.77 -4.47 -13.58
C LEU A 65 0.11 -5.37 -14.64
N ILE A 66 -1.20 -5.55 -14.56
CA ILE A 66 -1.99 -6.36 -15.52
C ILE A 66 -2.89 -5.50 -16.42
N ASP A 67 -3.28 -4.31 -15.97
CA ASP A 67 -3.99 -3.31 -16.75
C ASP A 67 -3.53 -1.92 -16.35
N SER A 68 -2.65 -1.30 -17.15
CA SER A 68 -2.10 0.02 -16.86
C SER A 68 -3.11 1.18 -16.96
N LYS A 69 -4.27 0.96 -17.59
CA LYS A 69 -5.31 1.98 -17.81
C LYS A 69 -6.57 1.72 -16.99
N TRP A 70 -6.55 0.79 -16.04
CA TRP A 70 -7.71 0.37 -15.25
C TRP A 70 -8.45 1.53 -14.58
N LYS A 71 -7.71 2.53 -14.05
CA LYS A 71 -8.32 3.72 -13.42
C LYS A 71 -9.11 4.59 -14.41
N LYS A 72 -8.68 4.65 -15.67
CA LYS A 72 -9.34 5.46 -16.71
C LYS A 72 -10.47 4.72 -17.41
N ASN A 73 -10.28 3.43 -17.64
CA ASN A 73 -11.20 2.63 -18.46
C ASN A 73 -12.17 1.79 -17.63
N GLY A 74 -11.98 1.75 -16.30
CA GLY A 74 -12.64 0.79 -15.43
C GLY A 74 -12.10 -0.63 -15.61
N ILE A 75 -12.48 -1.53 -14.72
CA ILE A 75 -12.08 -2.94 -14.77
C ILE A 75 -13.06 -3.72 -15.63
N LYS A 76 -12.58 -4.23 -16.77
CA LYS A 76 -13.39 -5.03 -17.69
C LYS A 76 -13.57 -6.48 -17.21
N ASN A 77 -12.50 -7.12 -16.75
CA ASN A 77 -12.52 -8.50 -16.27
C ASN A 77 -12.21 -8.55 -14.77
N LYS A 78 -13.26 -8.47 -13.97
CA LYS A 78 -13.18 -8.46 -12.50
C LYS A 78 -12.60 -9.76 -11.94
N LYS A 79 -12.95 -10.90 -12.55
CA LYS A 79 -12.42 -12.21 -12.13
C LYS A 79 -10.90 -12.24 -12.26
N THR A 80 -10.35 -11.83 -13.41
CA THR A 80 -8.89 -11.79 -13.60
C THR A 80 -8.21 -10.85 -12.61
N VAL A 81 -8.82 -9.71 -12.28
CA VAL A 81 -8.29 -8.80 -11.26
C VAL A 81 -8.28 -9.45 -9.88
N LEU A 82 -9.37 -10.07 -9.46
CA LEU A 82 -9.48 -10.74 -8.17
C LEU A 82 -8.48 -11.90 -8.06
N ASP A 83 -8.38 -12.73 -9.09
CA ASP A 83 -7.41 -13.84 -9.17
C ASP A 83 -5.96 -13.31 -9.05
N PHE A 84 -5.67 -12.17 -9.68
CA PHE A 84 -4.36 -11.52 -9.58
C PHE A 84 -4.07 -10.96 -8.17
N LEU A 85 -5.03 -10.25 -7.55
CA LEU A 85 -4.86 -9.72 -6.20
C LEU A 85 -4.67 -10.85 -5.16
N ALA A 86 -5.38 -11.97 -5.33
CA ALA A 86 -5.25 -13.15 -4.48
C ALA A 86 -3.89 -13.88 -4.61
N THR A 87 -3.08 -13.55 -5.62
CA THR A 87 -1.75 -14.16 -5.83
C THR A 87 -0.59 -13.17 -5.68
N TYR A 88 -0.88 -11.87 -5.58
CA TYR A 88 0.13 -10.82 -5.46
C TYR A 88 0.74 -10.76 -4.05
N LYS A 89 1.95 -11.31 -3.89
CA LYS A 89 2.63 -11.48 -2.59
C LYS A 89 3.19 -10.18 -1.98
N TRP A 90 3.31 -9.11 -2.76
CA TRP A 90 3.99 -7.87 -2.37
C TRP A 90 3.04 -6.82 -1.82
N SER A 91 2.00 -7.24 -1.09
CA SER A 91 1.09 -6.39 -0.34
C SER A 91 0.59 -7.12 0.92
N SER A 92 -0.06 -6.39 1.82
CA SER A 92 -0.76 -6.96 2.98
C SER A 92 -2.13 -7.56 2.64
N TYR A 93 -2.54 -7.55 1.36
CA TYR A 93 -3.85 -8.03 0.90
C TYR A 93 -4.14 -9.45 1.41
N LEU A 94 -3.14 -10.33 1.31
CA LEU A 94 -3.26 -11.73 1.72
C LEU A 94 -3.40 -11.89 3.24
N ASP A 95 -2.84 -10.98 4.03
CA ASP A 95 -2.97 -11.02 5.50
C ASP A 95 -4.40 -10.64 5.92
N HIS A 96 -5.03 -9.68 5.23
CA HIS A 96 -6.45 -9.35 5.42
C HIS A 96 -7.39 -10.47 4.96
N LYS A 97 -6.98 -11.28 3.98
CA LYS A 97 -7.63 -12.55 3.60
C LYS A 97 -7.38 -13.69 4.60
N ARG A 98 -6.73 -13.43 5.74
CA ARG A 98 -6.34 -14.42 6.78
C ARG A 98 -5.43 -15.55 6.25
N ASN A 99 -4.60 -15.25 5.25
CA ASN A 99 -3.58 -16.19 4.79
C ASN A 99 -2.33 -16.08 5.68
N HIS A 100 -1.87 -17.22 6.20
CA HIS A 100 -0.63 -17.28 6.96
C HIS A 100 0.58 -17.28 6.03
N ARG A 101 1.42 -16.26 6.11
CA ARG A 101 2.68 -16.16 5.34
C ARG A 101 3.83 -15.73 6.23
N LYS A 102 5.06 -15.95 5.76
CA LYS A 102 6.27 -15.63 6.53
C LYS A 102 6.40 -14.13 6.77
N GLU A 103 5.93 -13.32 5.83
CA GLU A 103 5.99 -11.86 5.88
C GLU A 103 4.98 -11.26 6.86
N SER A 104 4.00 -12.02 7.37
CA SER A 104 3.04 -11.51 8.36
C SER A 104 3.74 -11.06 9.66
N ILE A 105 4.98 -11.49 9.92
CA ILE A 105 5.79 -11.09 11.08
C ILE A 105 6.11 -9.59 11.16
N ILE A 106 6.04 -8.87 10.03
CA ILE A 106 6.28 -7.42 9.98
C ILE A 106 4.99 -6.60 9.93
N ILE A 107 3.84 -7.24 10.17
CA ILE A 107 2.52 -6.62 10.10
C ILE A 107 1.87 -6.67 11.48
N GLN A 108 1.33 -5.54 11.93
CA GLN A 108 0.57 -5.43 13.17
C GLN A 108 -0.92 -5.29 12.84
N LEU A 109 -1.55 -6.38 12.39
CA LEU A 109 -2.99 -6.38 12.08
C LEU A 109 -3.87 -5.94 13.27
N PRO A 110 -3.60 -6.33 14.54
CA PRO A 110 -4.41 -5.89 15.68
C PRO A 110 -4.37 -4.38 15.95
N ASP A 111 -3.32 -3.69 15.47
CA ASP A 111 -3.18 -2.24 15.63
C ASP A 111 -3.85 -1.47 14.47
N PHE A 112 -4.32 -2.19 13.44
CA PHE A 112 -5.05 -1.59 12.34
C PHE A 112 -6.50 -1.29 12.76
N PRO A 113 -7.08 -0.14 12.39
CA PRO A 113 -8.48 0.15 12.71
C PRO A 113 -9.42 -0.97 12.24
N GLU A 114 -10.45 -1.26 13.04
CA GLU A 114 -11.46 -2.29 12.78
C GLU A 114 -12.46 -1.85 11.68
N TYR A 115 -11.94 -1.46 10.52
CA TYR A 115 -12.74 -1.06 9.35
C TYR A 115 -13.48 -2.23 8.69
N PHE A 116 -13.06 -3.45 8.97
CA PHE A 116 -13.62 -4.68 8.42
C PHE A 116 -13.89 -5.67 9.55
N GLN A 117 -15.14 -6.13 9.67
CA GLN A 117 -15.53 -7.08 10.71
C GLN A 117 -14.97 -8.49 10.45
N ASP A 118 -14.93 -8.88 9.18
CA ASP A 118 -14.46 -10.19 8.73
C ASP A 118 -13.88 -10.11 7.31
N VAL A 119 -13.58 -11.28 6.74
CA VAL A 119 -13.02 -11.39 5.38
C VAL A 119 -14.07 -11.01 4.33
N ASP A 120 -15.36 -11.23 4.60
CA ASP A 120 -16.42 -10.94 3.65
C ASP A 120 -16.65 -9.42 3.54
N ASP A 121 -16.58 -8.69 4.66
CA ASP A 121 -16.63 -7.22 4.69
C ASP A 121 -15.43 -6.60 3.96
N PHE A 122 -14.23 -7.14 4.16
CA PHE A 122 -13.04 -6.76 3.38
C PHE A 122 -13.22 -7.05 1.88
N ASP A 123 -13.80 -8.20 1.53
CA ASP A 123 -14.04 -8.57 0.14
C ASP A 123 -15.06 -7.66 -0.53
N GLN A 124 -16.11 -7.29 0.21
CA GLN A 124 -17.12 -6.36 -0.27
C GLN A 124 -16.53 -4.98 -0.54
N GLU A 125 -15.68 -4.45 0.34
CA GLU A 125 -14.96 -3.19 0.10
C GLU A 125 -14.14 -3.26 -1.20
N ILE A 126 -13.35 -4.32 -1.38
CA ILE A 126 -12.52 -4.49 -2.58
C ILE A 126 -13.39 -4.60 -3.85
N LEU A 127 -14.52 -5.32 -3.77
CA LEU A 127 -15.47 -5.45 -4.87
C LEU A 127 -16.12 -4.10 -5.21
N ASP A 128 -16.51 -3.31 -4.21
CA ASP A 128 -17.11 -1.99 -4.40
C ASP A 128 -16.17 -1.05 -5.16
N TRP A 129 -14.88 -1.04 -4.78
CA TRP A 129 -13.87 -0.28 -5.51
C TRP A 129 -13.60 -0.80 -6.92
N ILE A 130 -13.62 -2.12 -7.13
CA ILE A 130 -13.47 -2.72 -8.46
C ILE A 130 -14.68 -2.40 -9.36
N ASN A 131 -15.85 -2.26 -8.76
CA ASN A 131 -17.11 -1.94 -9.42
C ASN A 131 -17.29 -0.42 -9.65
N PHE A 132 -16.47 0.41 -9.00
CA PHE A 132 -16.60 1.85 -9.07
C PHE A 132 -16.35 2.38 -10.49
N PRO A 133 -17.23 3.26 -11.01
CA PRO A 133 -17.10 3.76 -12.37
C PRO A 133 -15.90 4.73 -12.48
N PRO A 134 -15.13 4.67 -13.57
CA PRO A 134 -13.89 5.46 -13.74
C PRO A 134 -14.09 6.98 -13.84
N ASN A 135 -15.34 7.47 -13.99
CA ASN A 135 -15.68 8.88 -14.18
C ASN A 135 -16.43 9.49 -12.98
N SER A 136 -16.59 8.76 -11.87
CA SER A 136 -17.11 9.40 -10.66
C SER A 136 -16.03 10.32 -10.10
N PRO A 137 -16.37 11.55 -9.68
CA PRO A 137 -15.40 12.46 -9.10
C PRO A 137 -14.74 11.76 -7.92
N HIS A 138 -13.45 11.46 -8.06
CA HIS A 138 -12.63 11.09 -6.92
C HIS A 138 -12.66 12.27 -5.96
N VAL A 139 -12.99 12.01 -4.69
CA VAL A 139 -12.77 12.96 -3.59
C VAL A 139 -11.31 13.41 -3.61
#